data_AF-A0A3C1M0J0-F1
#
_entry.id   AF-A0A3C1M0J0-F1
#
_cell.length_a   1.000
_cell.length_b   1.000
_cell.length_c   1.000
_cell.angle_alpha   90.00
_cell.angle_beta   90.00
_cell.angle_gamma   90.00
#
_symmetry.space_group_name_H-M   'P 1'
#
loop_
_entity.id
_entity.type
_entity.pdbx_description
1 polymer ?
#
loop_
_entity_poly.entity_id
_entity_poly.type
_entity_poly.pdbx_seq_one_letter_code
_entity_poly.pdbx_strand_id
1 'polypeptide(L)'
;MQGKPAASDAVLSDGHRWGRAVLGGLAGATQRLQYGTLAERQAALAEIASHGEMAPILRAAQEDDAWLVRRDAYWLLPAATDAVSHPYQELAWRCTLNLHTYDTVPVTDYVSSMAVGGDWLAVSTTRNTQLWHLEQQQRRHLLPVSGAVTLTADGSTLFSGSGCYDGTLTAWCNLGDRPEAF
;
A
#
# COMPACT_ATOMS: atom_id res chain seq x y z
N MET A 1 16.89 33.25 -9.13
CA MET A 1 16.99 33.16 -7.66
C MET A 1 15.63 33.57 -7.09
N GLN A 2 14.76 32.59 -6.80
CA GLN A 2 13.45 32.84 -6.17
C GLN A 2 13.64 32.77 -4.66
N GLY A 3 13.31 33.86 -3.96
CA GLY A 3 13.45 33.98 -2.51
C GLY A 3 12.48 33.06 -1.78
N LYS A 4 12.99 32.35 -0.77
CA LYS A 4 12.21 31.59 0.23
C LYS A 4 11.18 32.54 0.88
N PRO A 5 9.90 32.13 1.08
CA PRO A 5 8.97 32.94 1.85
C PRO A 5 9.42 33.03 3.31
N ALA A 6 9.35 34.23 3.90
CA ALA A 6 9.77 34.49 5.27
C ALA A 6 8.78 33.91 6.30
N ALA A 7 9.31 33.46 7.45
CA ALA A 7 8.63 32.70 8.48
C ALA A 7 7.71 33.51 9.43
N SER A 8 7.30 34.72 9.06
CA SER A 8 6.63 35.62 10.01
C SER A 8 5.64 36.57 9.34
N ASP A 9 4.38 36.16 9.29
CA ASP A 9 3.25 37.11 9.24
C ASP A 9 2.56 37.11 10.62
N ALA A 10 2.28 38.33 11.08
CA ALA A 10 2.15 38.74 12.48
C ALA A 10 0.98 38.11 13.27
N VAL A 11 1.21 37.84 14.55
CA VAL A 11 0.20 37.40 15.52
C VAL A 11 -0.54 38.62 16.09
N LEU A 12 -1.84 38.73 15.81
CA LEU A 12 -2.77 39.57 16.56
C LEU A 12 -3.83 38.64 17.16
N SER A 13 -3.85 38.51 18.50
CA SER A 13 -4.92 37.82 19.22
C SER A 13 -5.59 38.79 20.18
N ASP A 14 -6.86 39.09 19.96
CA ASP A 14 -7.78 39.54 20.98
C ASP A 14 -8.53 38.31 21.54
N GLY A 15 -8.54 38.19 22.87
CA GLY A 15 -8.87 36.98 23.62
C GLY A 15 -10.33 36.50 23.58
N HIS A 16 -11.03 36.56 22.45
CA HIS A 16 -12.41 36.07 22.32
C HIS A 16 -12.61 35.08 21.17
N ARG A 17 -13.39 34.02 21.48
CA ARG A 17 -13.61 32.78 20.69
C ARG A 17 -14.28 32.96 19.30
N TRP A 18 -14.50 34.19 18.82
CA TRP A 18 -15.33 34.46 17.64
C TRP A 18 -14.70 35.38 16.58
N GLY A 19 -13.45 35.82 16.78
CA GLY A 19 -12.70 36.60 15.79
C GLY A 19 -11.34 36.00 15.51
N ARG A 20 -11.27 34.86 14.81
CA ARG A 20 -9.97 34.30 14.38
C ARG A 20 -9.76 34.62 12.91
N ALA A 21 -9.03 35.71 12.63
CA ALA A 21 -8.37 35.87 11.35
C ALA A 21 -7.41 34.68 11.18
N VAL A 22 -7.72 33.80 10.23
CA VAL A 22 -6.84 32.67 9.90
C VAL A 22 -5.69 33.24 9.09
N LEU A 23 -4.66 33.70 9.80
CA LEU A 23 -3.44 34.22 9.22
C LEU A 23 -2.73 33.07 8.49
N GLY A 24 -2.37 33.28 7.23
CA GLY A 24 -1.69 32.29 6.42
C GLY A 24 -0.30 31.93 6.95
N GLY A 25 0.31 30.92 6.37
CA GLY A 25 1.68 30.50 6.71
C GLY A 25 1.73 29.52 7.88
N LEU A 26 2.95 29.23 8.34
CA LEU A 26 3.22 28.09 9.21
C LEU A 26 2.45 28.11 10.53
N ALA A 27 2.25 29.28 11.14
CA ALA A 27 1.52 29.42 12.40
C ALA A 27 0.02 29.09 12.24
N GLY A 28 -0.63 29.61 11.18
CA GLY A 28 -2.02 29.31 10.88
C GLY A 28 -2.23 27.86 10.46
N ALA A 29 -1.30 27.30 9.69
CA ALA A 29 -1.31 25.89 9.33
C ALA A 29 -1.18 24.99 10.57
N THR A 30 -0.24 25.28 11.48
CA THR A 30 -0.07 24.52 12.74
C THR A 30 -1.33 24.58 13.59
N GLN A 31 -2.00 25.73 13.67
CA GLN A 31 -3.23 25.88 14.42
C GLN A 31 -4.39 25.09 13.81
N ARG A 32 -4.53 25.11 12.47
CA ARG A 32 -5.52 24.28 11.75
C ARG A 32 -5.23 22.79 11.92
N LEU A 33 -3.96 22.40 11.96
CA LEU A 33 -3.56 21.01 12.21
C LEU A 33 -3.98 20.52 13.61
N GLN A 34 -3.96 21.39 14.62
CA GLN A 34 -4.31 21.02 15.99
C GLN A 34 -5.81 21.05 16.28
N TYR A 35 -6.55 22.00 15.70
CA TYR A 35 -7.94 22.28 16.10
C TYR A 35 -8.95 22.28 14.94
N GLY A 36 -8.49 22.08 13.72
CA GLY A 36 -9.33 22.09 12.52
C GLY A 36 -10.14 20.80 12.37
N THR A 37 -11.12 20.87 11.48
CA THR A 37 -11.78 19.68 10.92
C THR A 37 -10.78 18.79 10.20
N LEU A 38 -11.14 17.54 9.94
CA LEU A 38 -10.28 16.60 9.20
C LEU A 38 -9.75 17.19 7.87
N ALA A 39 -10.63 17.83 7.09
CA ALA A 39 -10.24 18.46 5.83
C ALA A 39 -9.27 19.64 6.04
N GLU A 40 -9.48 20.47 7.07
CA GLU A 40 -8.59 21.58 7.40
C GLU A 40 -7.23 21.09 7.92
N ARG A 41 -7.20 20.00 8.70
CA ARG A 41 -5.96 19.36 9.17
C ARG A 41 -5.14 18.80 8.00
N GLN A 42 -5.79 18.14 7.04
CA GLN A 42 -5.11 17.64 5.84
C GLN A 42 -4.59 18.77 4.95
N ALA A 43 -5.39 19.82 4.74
CA ALA A 43 -4.96 21.00 3.99
C ALA A 43 -3.77 21.71 4.67
N ALA A 44 -3.78 21.77 6.00
CA ALA A 44 -2.69 22.34 6.79
C ALA A 44 -1.38 21.57 6.65
N LEU A 45 -1.41 20.24 6.56
CA LEU A 45 -0.20 19.43 6.32
C LEU A 45 0.45 19.77 4.98
N ALA A 46 -0.33 19.94 3.92
CA ALA A 46 0.17 20.34 2.61
C ALA A 46 0.79 21.74 2.63
N GLU A 47 0.24 22.66 3.42
CA GLU A 47 0.81 24.00 3.61
C GLU A 47 2.11 23.95 4.43
N ILE A 48 2.14 23.19 5.54
CA ILE A 48 3.35 22.96 6.36
C ILE A 48 4.49 22.39 5.51
N ALA A 49 4.17 21.49 4.56
CA ALA A 49 5.15 20.91 3.63
C ALA A 49 5.85 21.94 2.73
N SER A 50 5.31 23.15 2.59
CA SER A 50 5.92 24.24 1.82
C SER A 50 6.91 25.09 2.62
N HIS A 51 7.05 24.86 3.93
CA HIS A 51 7.90 25.63 4.84
C HIS A 51 9.13 24.84 5.33
N GLY A 52 10.24 25.51 5.61
CA GLY A 52 11.54 24.85 5.84
C GLY A 52 11.69 24.05 7.15
N GLU A 53 11.01 24.41 8.24
CA GLU A 53 11.18 23.78 9.56
C GLU A 53 9.94 22.95 9.97
N MET A 54 9.60 21.95 9.15
CA MET A 54 8.37 21.17 9.30
C MET A 54 8.52 19.86 10.10
N ALA A 55 9.73 19.35 10.30
CA ALA A 55 9.95 18.02 10.87
C ALA A 55 9.36 17.81 12.29
N PRO A 56 9.48 18.76 13.24
CA PRO A 56 8.87 18.60 14.57
C PRO A 56 7.34 18.57 14.50
N ILE A 57 6.75 19.39 13.61
CA ILE A 57 5.30 19.49 13.43
C ILE A 57 4.74 18.20 12.81
N LEU A 58 5.43 17.66 11.80
CA LEU A 58 5.05 16.41 11.16
C LEU A 58 5.21 15.20 12.10
N ARG A 59 6.20 15.18 13.00
CA ARG A 59 6.30 14.14 14.04
C ARG A 59 5.13 14.20 15.01
N ALA A 60 4.75 15.38 15.49
CA ALA A 60 3.58 15.54 16.36
C ALA A 60 2.28 15.08 15.66
N ALA A 61 2.14 15.34 14.36
CA ALA A 61 0.98 14.90 13.58
C ALA A 61 0.90 13.39 13.36
N GLN A 62 1.98 12.62 13.57
CA GLN A 62 1.91 11.15 13.56
C GLN A 62 1.18 10.58 14.79
N GLU A 63 0.97 11.38 15.82
CA GLU A 63 0.21 11.02 17.02
C GLU A 63 -1.27 11.43 16.93
N ASP A 64 -1.70 11.98 15.79
CA ASP A 64 -3.08 12.43 15.57
C ASP A 64 -4.09 11.26 15.62
N ASP A 65 -5.30 11.54 16.09
CA ASP A 65 -6.37 10.53 16.23
C ASP A 65 -6.91 10.05 14.87
N ALA A 66 -6.89 10.92 13.86
CA ALA A 66 -7.32 10.61 12.52
C ALA A 66 -6.22 9.90 11.72
N TRP A 67 -6.52 8.68 11.26
CA TRP A 67 -5.63 7.88 10.40
C TRP A 67 -5.09 8.66 9.20
N LEU A 68 -5.93 9.45 8.53
CA LEU A 68 -5.55 10.19 7.32
C LEU A 68 -4.51 11.26 7.62
N VAL A 69 -4.62 11.96 8.74
CA VAL A 69 -3.65 12.97 9.18
C VAL A 69 -2.31 12.31 9.49
N ARG A 70 -2.31 11.18 10.21
CA ARG A 70 -1.10 10.39 10.49
C ARG A 70 -0.40 9.90 9.23
N ARG A 71 -1.16 9.35 8.29
CA ARG A 71 -0.65 8.87 7.00
C ARG A 71 0.00 10.00 6.21
N ASP A 72 -0.68 11.13 6.09
CA ASP A 72 -0.21 12.25 5.27
C ASP A 72 1.03 12.89 5.92
N ALA A 73 1.06 13.03 7.25
CA ALA A 73 2.24 13.49 7.99
C ALA A 73 3.45 12.53 7.85
N TYR A 74 3.21 11.23 7.85
CA TYR A 74 4.23 10.21 7.61
C TYR A 74 4.91 10.37 6.24
N TRP A 75 4.14 10.62 5.19
CA TRP A 75 4.70 10.78 3.83
C TRP A 75 5.49 12.08 3.65
N LEU A 76 5.19 13.12 4.43
CA LEU A 76 5.86 14.42 4.32
C LEU A 76 7.15 14.52 5.15
N LEU A 77 7.28 13.70 6.21
CA LEU A 77 8.44 13.75 7.11
C LEU A 77 9.81 13.54 6.43
N PRO A 78 9.96 12.65 5.42
CA PRO A 78 11.24 12.46 4.73
C PRO A 78 11.72 13.72 3.99
N ALA A 79 10.80 14.51 3.43
CA ALA A 79 11.13 15.77 2.77
C ALA A 79 11.49 16.90 3.77
N ALA A 80 11.09 16.74 5.03
CA ALA A 80 11.27 17.72 6.11
C ALA A 80 12.60 17.60 6.87
N THR A 81 13.25 16.44 6.78
CA THR A 81 14.53 16.17 7.43
C THR A 81 15.57 15.86 6.36
N ASP A 82 16.51 16.77 6.10
CA ASP A 82 17.69 16.54 5.23
C ASP A 82 18.59 15.37 5.70
N ALA A 83 18.20 14.65 6.74
CA ALA A 83 18.79 13.40 7.16
C ALA A 83 17.72 12.51 7.84
N VAL A 84 17.61 11.26 7.39
CA VAL A 84 18.17 10.09 8.09
C VAL A 84 17.46 8.82 7.59
N SER A 85 18.30 7.80 7.38
CA SER A 85 17.97 6.40 7.15
C SER A 85 16.59 5.99 7.65
N HIS A 86 15.73 5.64 6.71
CA HIS A 86 14.65 4.72 6.98
C HIS A 86 15.25 3.43 7.60
N PRO A 87 14.69 2.89 8.71
CA PRO A 87 15.09 1.56 9.21
C PRO A 87 14.79 0.45 8.19
N TYR A 88 13.97 0.76 7.19
CA TYR A 88 13.96 0.10 5.92
C TYR A 88 15.05 0.74 5.07
N GLN A 89 16.17 0.06 4.78
CA GLN A 89 16.83 0.34 3.51
C GLN A 89 15.71 0.40 2.46
N GLU A 90 15.70 1.40 1.58
CA GLU A 90 14.86 1.37 0.39
C GLU A 90 15.21 0.08 -0.36
N LEU A 91 14.59 -1.03 0.04
CA LEU A 91 14.29 -2.13 -0.84
C LEU A 91 13.40 -1.43 -1.85
N ALA A 92 14.02 -0.94 -2.92
CA ALA A 92 13.35 -0.36 -4.05
C ALA A 92 12.52 -1.49 -4.66
N TRP A 93 11.38 -1.79 -4.03
CA TRP A 93 10.39 -2.73 -4.50
C TRP A 93 9.84 -2.12 -5.78
N ARG A 94 10.54 -2.40 -6.87
CA ARG A 94 10.13 -2.07 -8.23
C ARG A 94 9.52 -3.33 -8.82
N CYS A 95 8.38 -3.17 -9.48
CA CYS A 95 7.88 -4.24 -10.34
C CYS A 95 8.93 -4.49 -11.43
N THR A 96 9.67 -5.59 -11.33
CA THR A 96 10.68 -5.98 -12.33
C THR A 96 10.08 -6.80 -13.45
N LEU A 97 8.93 -7.43 -13.20
CA LEU A 97 8.30 -8.37 -14.12
C LEU A 97 6.80 -8.42 -13.88
N ASN A 98 6.03 -8.25 -14.95
CA ASN A 98 4.62 -8.61 -14.99
C ASN A 98 4.50 -9.97 -15.68
N LEU A 99 4.05 -10.99 -14.94
CA LEU A 99 3.89 -12.36 -15.47
C LEU A 99 2.66 -12.50 -16.38
N HIS A 100 1.59 -11.75 -16.11
CA HIS A 100 0.38 -11.79 -16.92
C HIS A 100 -0.52 -10.56 -16.70
N THR A 101 -1.06 -10.04 -17.79
CA THR A 101 -2.10 -9.01 -17.78
C THR A 101 -3.39 -9.60 -18.34
N TYR A 102 -4.48 -9.54 -17.57
CA TYR A 102 -5.80 -9.92 -18.04
C TYR A 102 -6.44 -8.75 -18.81
N ASP A 103 -6.28 -8.72 -20.13
CA ASP A 103 -6.91 -7.72 -21.02
C ASP A 103 -8.33 -8.12 -21.42
N THR A 104 -9.25 -8.21 -20.45
CA THR A 104 -10.67 -8.46 -20.77
C THR A 104 -11.59 -7.42 -20.16
N VAL A 105 -12.15 -6.57 -21.03
CA VAL A 105 -13.34 -5.76 -20.76
C VAL A 105 -14.54 -6.54 -21.32
N PRO A 106 -15.63 -6.76 -20.54
CA PRO A 106 -15.87 -6.31 -19.17
C PRO A 106 -15.14 -7.16 -18.11
N VAL A 107 -14.72 -6.48 -17.05
CA VAL A 107 -13.88 -7.00 -15.94
C VAL A 107 -14.69 -7.97 -15.07
N THR A 108 -14.73 -9.24 -15.47
CA THR A 108 -15.23 -10.34 -14.62
C THR A 108 -14.11 -11.28 -14.18
N ASP A 109 -12.90 -11.09 -14.73
CA ASP A 109 -11.70 -11.80 -14.32
C ASP A 109 -10.82 -10.91 -13.44
N TYR A 110 -10.61 -11.38 -12.21
CA TYR A 110 -9.64 -10.82 -11.30
C TYR A 110 -8.95 -11.96 -10.55
N VAL A 111 -7.75 -11.68 -10.03
CA VAL A 111 -7.03 -12.59 -9.15
C VAL A 111 -7.64 -12.52 -7.76
N SER A 112 -8.15 -13.64 -7.26
CA SER A 112 -8.82 -13.74 -5.95
C SER A 112 -7.89 -14.25 -4.85
N SER A 113 -6.87 -15.04 -5.20
CA SER A 113 -5.94 -15.64 -4.25
C SER A 113 -4.63 -16.00 -4.94
N MET A 114 -3.52 -15.95 -4.20
CA MET A 114 -2.20 -16.35 -4.66
C MET A 114 -1.46 -17.11 -3.57
N ALA A 115 -0.64 -18.08 -3.97
CA ALA A 115 0.25 -18.81 -3.08
C ALA A 115 1.57 -19.13 -3.79
N VAL A 116 2.66 -19.13 -3.04
CA VAL A 116 4.00 -19.48 -3.52
C VAL A 116 4.53 -20.65 -2.71
N GLY A 117 5.15 -21.62 -3.38
CA GLY A 117 5.80 -22.77 -2.77
C GLY A 117 6.78 -23.39 -3.75
N GLY A 118 8.01 -23.68 -3.31
CA GLY A 118 9.13 -24.04 -4.21
C GLY A 118 9.29 -23.02 -5.34
N ASP A 119 9.43 -23.52 -6.57
CA ASP A 119 9.54 -22.71 -7.80
C ASP A 119 8.18 -22.36 -8.43
N TRP A 120 7.10 -22.58 -7.69
CA TRP A 120 5.74 -22.47 -8.20
C TRP A 120 4.99 -21.28 -7.58
N LEU A 121 4.27 -20.58 -8.45
CA LEU A 121 3.25 -19.60 -8.08
C LEU A 121 1.89 -20.11 -8.54
N ALA A 122 0.97 -20.31 -7.60
CA ALA A 122 -0.42 -20.56 -7.87
C ALA A 122 -1.20 -19.24 -7.83
N VAL A 123 -1.98 -18.97 -8.87
CA VAL A 123 -2.82 -17.78 -9.02
C VAL A 123 -4.24 -18.24 -9.28
N SER A 124 -5.13 -18.07 -8.30
CA SER A 124 -6.56 -18.29 -8.50
C SER A 124 -7.21 -17.03 -9.06
N THR A 125 -8.02 -17.23 -10.09
CA THR A 125 -8.92 -16.23 -10.67
C THR A 125 -10.36 -16.58 -10.34
N THR A 126 -11.32 -15.78 -10.81
CA THR A 126 -12.74 -16.13 -10.77
C THR A 126 -13.09 -17.38 -11.59
N ARG A 127 -12.31 -17.69 -12.63
CA ARG A 127 -12.60 -18.80 -13.57
C ARG A 127 -11.79 -20.07 -13.34
N ASN A 128 -10.55 -19.95 -12.88
CA ASN A 128 -9.60 -21.05 -12.82
C ASN A 128 -8.41 -20.72 -11.93
N THR A 129 -7.60 -21.73 -11.66
CA THR A 129 -6.32 -21.60 -10.96
C THR A 129 -5.20 -21.91 -11.93
N GLN A 130 -4.21 -21.03 -11.98
CA GLN A 130 -3.07 -21.12 -12.89
C GLN A 130 -1.80 -21.38 -12.08
N LEU A 131 -1.00 -22.34 -12.51
CA LEU A 131 0.32 -22.61 -11.95
C LEU A 131 1.40 -22.10 -12.88
N TRP A 132 2.26 -21.24 -12.33
CA TRP A 132 3.37 -20.60 -13.01
C TRP A 132 4.68 -21.10 -12.41
N HIS A 133 5.61 -21.49 -13.27
CA HIS A 133 6.98 -21.75 -12.85
C HIS A 133 7.73 -20.41 -12.82
N LEU A 134 8.25 -20.03 -11.66
CA LEU A 134 8.81 -18.70 -11.42
C LEU A 134 10.10 -18.46 -12.21
N GLU A 135 11.04 -19.40 -12.21
CA GLU A 135 12.29 -19.25 -12.96
C GLU A 135 12.06 -19.16 -14.48
N GLN A 136 11.20 -20.01 -15.00
CA GLN A 136 10.91 -20.11 -16.43
C GLN A 136 9.90 -19.06 -16.90
N GLN A 137 9.25 -18.36 -15.97
CA GLN A 137 8.24 -17.32 -16.21
C GLN A 137 7.10 -17.79 -17.14
N GLN A 138 6.73 -19.07 -17.02
CA GLN A 138 5.75 -19.71 -17.89
C GLN A 138 4.64 -20.37 -17.08
N ARG A 139 3.41 -20.21 -17.58
CA ARG A 139 2.27 -20.98 -17.10
C ARG A 139 2.42 -22.43 -17.56
N ARG A 140 2.47 -23.35 -16.61
CA ARG A 140 2.60 -24.79 -16.89
C ARG A 140 1.27 -25.53 -16.79
N HIS A 141 0.40 -25.12 -15.87
CA HIS A 141 -0.87 -25.82 -15.64
C HIS A 141 -2.05 -24.85 -15.47
N LEU A 142 -3.22 -25.32 -15.87
CA LEU A 142 -4.51 -24.67 -15.73
C LEU A 142 -5.48 -25.66 -15.08
N LEU A 143 -5.97 -25.32 -13.89
CA LEU A 143 -6.91 -26.13 -13.13
C LEU A 143 -8.30 -25.49 -13.20
N PRO A 144 -9.37 -26.25 -13.50
CA PRO A 144 -10.73 -25.74 -13.64
C PRO A 144 -11.40 -25.48 -12.27
N VAL A 145 -10.66 -24.88 -11.33
CA VAL A 145 -11.14 -24.51 -10.00
C VAL A 145 -10.78 -23.08 -9.67
N SER A 146 -11.65 -22.39 -8.95
CA SER A 146 -11.41 -21.05 -8.42
C SER A 146 -11.65 -21.03 -6.92
N GLY A 147 -10.93 -20.18 -6.19
CA GLY A 147 -11.12 -19.99 -4.76
C GLY A 147 -9.84 -19.68 -4.01
N ALA A 148 -9.83 -20.03 -2.72
CA ALA A 148 -8.65 -19.87 -1.89
C ALA A 148 -7.64 -20.96 -2.24
N VAL A 149 -6.38 -20.59 -2.41
CA VAL A 149 -5.30 -21.54 -2.74
C VAL A 149 -4.16 -21.46 -1.75
N THR A 150 -3.49 -22.58 -1.53
CA THR A 150 -2.22 -22.65 -0.80
C THR A 150 -1.35 -23.76 -1.38
N LEU A 151 -0.03 -23.60 -1.29
CA LEU A 151 0.96 -24.57 -1.75
C LEU A 151 1.74 -25.10 -0.54
N THR A 152 2.17 -26.36 -0.60
CA THR A 152 3.21 -26.87 0.29
C THR A 152 4.51 -26.11 0.05
N ALA A 153 5.39 -26.09 1.06
CA ALA A 153 6.64 -25.34 0.99
C ALA A 153 7.56 -25.77 -0.18
N ASP A 154 7.50 -27.04 -0.57
CA ASP A 154 8.21 -27.62 -1.72
C ASP A 154 7.47 -27.42 -3.07
N GLY A 155 6.27 -26.85 -3.05
CA GLY A 155 5.43 -26.65 -4.24
C GLY A 155 4.85 -27.94 -4.84
N SER A 156 5.01 -29.09 -4.18
CA SER A 156 4.58 -30.39 -4.73
C SER A 156 3.07 -30.61 -4.67
N THR A 157 2.40 -29.96 -3.72
CA THR A 157 0.96 -30.10 -3.48
C THR A 157 0.30 -28.73 -3.39
N LEU A 158 -0.71 -28.53 -4.23
CA LEU A 158 -1.62 -27.39 -4.16
C LEU A 158 -2.90 -27.82 -3.44
N PHE A 159 -3.37 -27.02 -2.50
CA PHE A 159 -4.71 -27.15 -1.95
C PHE A 159 -5.56 -26.01 -2.47
N SER A 160 -6.77 -26.33 -2.95
CA SER A 160 -7.78 -25.35 -3.31
C SER A 160 -9.03 -25.56 -2.46
N GLY A 161 -9.45 -24.51 -1.77
CA GLY A 161 -10.80 -24.43 -1.21
C GLY A 161 -11.72 -23.82 -2.25
N SER A 162 -12.81 -24.51 -2.59
CA SER A 162 -13.73 -24.08 -3.64
C SER A 162 -14.36 -22.73 -3.31
N GLY A 163 -14.20 -21.77 -4.22
CA GLY A 163 -14.90 -20.49 -4.22
C GLY A 163 -16.39 -20.62 -4.62
N CYS A 164 -16.84 -21.82 -5.01
CA CYS A 164 -18.22 -22.10 -5.42
C CYS A 164 -19.15 -22.49 -4.24
N TYR A 165 -18.70 -22.34 -2.99
CA TYR A 165 -19.47 -22.67 -1.79
C TYR A 165 -19.95 -24.13 -1.71
N ASP A 166 -19.33 -25.04 -2.46
CA ASP A 166 -19.64 -26.48 -2.42
C ASP A 166 -19.07 -27.18 -1.17
N GLY A 167 -18.32 -26.44 -0.33
CA GLY A 167 -17.74 -26.92 0.90
C GLY A 167 -16.57 -27.89 0.70
N THR A 168 -16.02 -27.98 -0.51
CA THR A 168 -14.92 -28.90 -0.83
C THR A 168 -13.55 -28.26 -0.66
N LEU A 169 -12.62 -29.10 -0.19
CA LEU A 169 -11.19 -28.83 -0.20
C LEU A 169 -10.53 -29.93 -1.02
N THR A 170 -9.82 -29.53 -2.07
CA THR A 170 -9.20 -30.44 -3.04
C THR A 170 -7.69 -30.29 -2.99
N ALA A 171 -6.99 -31.40 -2.87
CA ALA A 171 -5.54 -31.47 -3.01
C ALA A 171 -5.17 -31.89 -4.43
N TRP A 172 -4.24 -31.16 -5.04
CA TRP A 172 -3.68 -31.41 -6.35
C TRP A 172 -2.20 -31.70 -6.17
N CYS A 173 -1.80 -32.95 -6.36
CA CYS A 173 -0.40 -33.33 -6.31
C CYS A 173 0.16 -33.33 -7.74
N ASN A 174 1.33 -32.73 -7.94
CA ASN A 174 2.05 -32.90 -9.19
C ASN A 174 2.62 -34.32 -9.25
N LEU A 175 1.95 -35.22 -9.97
CA LEU A 175 2.47 -36.56 -10.27
C LEU A 175 3.58 -36.54 -11.33
N GLY A 176 3.84 -35.37 -11.93
CA GLY A 176 4.61 -35.16 -13.16
C GLY A 176 6.12 -35.01 -13.03
N ASP A 177 6.74 -35.60 -12.00
CA ASP A 177 8.17 -35.95 -11.99
C ASP A 177 8.44 -37.31 -11.31
N ARG A 178 7.42 -38.18 -11.22
CA ARG A 178 7.66 -39.60 -10.92
C ARG A 178 7.84 -40.35 -12.23
N PRO A 179 9.04 -40.87 -12.55
CA PRO A 179 9.10 -42.00 -13.44
C PRO A 179 8.35 -43.15 -12.72
N GLU A 180 7.50 -43.84 -13.46
CA GLU A 180 6.79 -45.06 -13.08
C GLU A 180 5.36 -44.90 -12.55
N ALA A 181 4.46 -45.20 -13.50
CA ALA A 181 3.16 -45.86 -13.42
C ALA A 181 2.74 -46.43 -12.05
N PHE A 182 1.45 -46.24 -11.73
CA PHE A 182 0.51 -47.32 -11.42
C PHE A 182 -0.89 -46.93 -11.90
#